data_AF-A0AAD8XI84-F1
#
_entry.id   AF-A0AAD8XI84-F1
#
_cell.length_a   1.000
_cell.length_b   1.000
_cell.length_c   1.000
_cell.angle_alpha   90.00
_cell.angle_beta   90.00
_cell.angle_gamma   90.00
#
_symmetry.space_group_name_H-M   'P 1'
#
loop_
_entity.id
_entity.type
_entity.pdbx_description
1 polymer ?
#
loop_
_entity_poly.entity_id
_entity_poly.type
_entity_poly.pdbx_seq_one_letter_code
_entity_poly.pdbx_strand_id
1 'polypeptide(L)'
;MASSISIIVASKNPVKVQAAKLGFESALPDATYTVRGISVPSGVPDQPLSDEETLRGALNRARNAQEVEKDADYWIGLEGGIDMPADQSAPIMNFAWIVVISRDGRVGKARTGAYYLPEESAALLRQGMELGHADDLIFGQTNNKQSKGSVGMLTDGVIDRTSYYHHAVILALIPFKNKTLTFV
;
A
#
# COMPACT_ATOMS: atom_id res chain seq x y z
N MET A 1 -9.79 31.36 -2.25
CA MET A 1 -9.65 30.07 -1.54
C MET A 1 -8.27 29.52 -1.88
N ALA A 2 -7.48 29.04 -0.92
CA ALA A 2 -6.25 28.32 -1.25
C ALA A 2 -6.63 27.08 -2.09
N SER A 3 -6.00 26.90 -3.25
CA SER A 3 -6.25 25.72 -4.09
C SER A 3 -5.79 24.47 -3.35
N SER A 4 -6.72 23.55 -3.07
CA SER A 4 -6.41 22.26 -2.44
C SER A 4 -5.74 21.34 -3.47
N ILE A 5 -4.68 20.65 -3.06
CA ILE A 5 -3.99 19.65 -3.87
C ILE A 5 -4.86 18.39 -3.94
N SER A 6 -5.17 17.95 -5.16
CA SER A 6 -6.00 16.78 -5.44
C SER A 6 -5.17 15.50 -5.49
N ILE A 7 -5.58 14.50 -4.70
CA ILE A 7 -4.90 13.21 -4.59
C ILE A 7 -5.89 12.08 -4.89
N ILE A 8 -5.53 11.22 -5.84
CA ILE A 8 -6.29 10.03 -6.18
C ILE A 8 -5.59 8.80 -5.65
N VAL A 9 -6.28 8.08 -4.77
CA VAL A 9 -5.82 6.79 -4.25
C VAL A 9 -6.47 5.69 -5.09
N ALA A 10 -5.66 4.80 -5.65
CA ALA A 10 -6.10 3.67 -6.47
C ALA A 10 -6.71 2.52 -5.62
N SER A 11 -7.50 2.88 -4.61
CA SER A 11 -8.30 1.97 -3.80
C SER A 11 -9.47 2.71 -3.16
N LYS A 12 -10.62 2.05 -3.04
CA LYS A 12 -11.76 2.52 -2.24
C LYS A 12 -11.66 2.16 -0.75
N ASN A 13 -10.61 1.45 -0.33
CA ASN A 13 -10.46 1.06 1.07
C ASN A 13 -10.18 2.31 1.93
N PRO A 14 -11.02 2.60 2.94
CA PRO A 14 -10.88 3.81 3.76
C PRO A 14 -9.54 3.88 4.50
N VAL A 15 -8.97 2.75 4.91
CA VAL A 15 -7.64 2.67 5.55
C VAL A 15 -6.55 3.20 4.61
N LYS A 16 -6.59 2.80 3.33
CA LYS A 16 -5.60 3.24 2.33
C LYS A 16 -5.74 4.73 2.02
N VAL A 17 -6.99 5.21 1.90
CA VAL A 17 -7.27 6.64 1.69
C VAL A 17 -6.79 7.48 2.88
N GLN A 18 -7.09 7.02 4.10
CA GLN A 18 -6.66 7.71 5.32
C GLN A 18 -5.15 7.73 5.47
N ALA A 19 -4.46 6.60 5.24
CA ALA A 19 -3.00 6.53 5.31
C ALA A 19 -2.34 7.47 4.29
N ALA A 20 -2.88 7.56 3.08
CA ALA A 20 -2.42 8.50 2.07
C ALA A 20 -2.57 9.96 2.54
N LYS A 21 -3.75 10.33 3.05
CA LYS A 21 -4.02 11.68 3.58
C LYS A 21 -3.04 12.06 4.68
N LEU A 22 -2.91 11.21 5.71
CA LEU A 22 -1.98 11.45 6.83
C LEU A 22 -0.52 11.54 6.37
N GLY A 23 -0.12 10.73 5.39
CA GLY A 23 1.24 10.75 4.86
C GLY A 23 1.57 12.06 4.16
N PHE A 24 0.67 12.57 3.33
CA PHE A 24 0.82 13.88 2.69
C PHE A 24 0.83 15.02 3.71
N GLU A 25 -0.13 15.04 4.64
CA GLU A 25 -0.20 16.05 5.71
C GLU A 25 1.07 16.07 6.59
N SER A 26 1.70 14.90 6.81
CA SER A 26 2.93 14.80 7.61
C SER A 26 4.17 15.20 6.83
N ALA A 27 4.33 14.73 5.59
CA ALA A 27 5.55 14.95 4.80
C ALA A 27 5.60 16.36 4.20
N LEU A 28 4.44 16.90 3.81
CA LEU A 28 4.29 18.15 3.05
C LEU A 28 3.23 19.05 3.74
N PRO A 29 3.49 19.58 4.93
CA PRO A 29 2.47 20.22 5.77
C PRO A 29 1.97 21.59 5.26
N ASP A 30 2.67 22.22 4.31
CA ASP A 30 2.40 23.59 3.85
C ASP A 30 1.25 23.69 2.82
N ALA A 31 0.48 22.62 2.63
CA ALA A 31 -0.63 22.56 1.67
C ALA A 31 -1.86 21.87 2.26
N THR A 32 -3.01 22.13 1.66
CA THR A 32 -4.26 21.40 1.93
C THR A 32 -4.49 20.31 0.89
N TYR A 33 -5.08 19.20 1.32
CA TYR A 33 -5.24 18.00 0.50
C TYR A 33 -6.69 17.55 0.42
N THR A 34 -7.16 17.32 -0.81
CA THR A 34 -8.41 16.64 -1.10
C THR A 34 -8.09 15.24 -1.60
N VAL A 35 -8.44 14.21 -0.81
CA VAL A 35 -8.09 12.82 -1.11
C VAL A 35 -9.34 12.02 -1.42
N ARG A 36 -9.33 11.30 -2.55
CA ARG A 36 -10.44 10.42 -2.98
C ARG A 36 -9.91 9.07 -3.43
N GLY A 37 -10.62 8.02 -3.06
CA GLY A 37 -10.36 6.65 -3.51
C GLY A 37 -11.14 6.28 -4.78
N ILE A 38 -10.51 5.62 -5.73
CA ILE A 38 -11.14 5.01 -6.92
C ILE A 38 -10.79 3.52 -7.03
N SER A 39 -11.51 2.79 -7.89
CA SER A 39 -11.24 1.38 -8.17
C SER A 39 -10.64 1.25 -9.56
N VAL A 40 -9.43 0.72 -9.64
CA VAL A 40 -8.71 0.43 -10.88
C VAL A 40 -7.97 -0.91 -10.74
N PRO A 41 -7.81 -1.68 -11.82
CA PRO A 41 -7.12 -2.97 -11.77
C PRO A 41 -5.63 -2.81 -11.47
N SER A 42 -5.03 -3.79 -10.77
CA SER A 42 -3.58 -3.89 -10.60
C SER A 42 -2.88 -4.61 -11.75
N GLY A 43 -3.60 -5.43 -12.51
CA GLY A 43 -3.00 -6.24 -13.58
C GLY A 43 -2.04 -7.33 -13.08
N VAL A 44 -2.11 -7.67 -11.79
CA VAL A 44 -1.44 -8.80 -11.14
C VAL A 44 -2.48 -9.61 -10.34
N PRO A 45 -2.20 -10.84 -9.89
CA PRO A 45 -3.11 -11.61 -9.05
C PRO A 45 -3.55 -10.86 -7.78
N ASP A 46 -4.70 -11.23 -7.22
CA ASP A 46 -5.24 -10.60 -6.00
C ASP A 46 -4.31 -10.78 -4.79
N GLN A 47 -3.52 -11.85 -4.76
CA GLN A 47 -2.44 -12.09 -3.81
C GLN A 47 -1.09 -12.11 -4.54
N PRO A 48 -0.40 -10.97 -4.65
CA PRO A 48 0.96 -10.94 -5.16
C PRO A 48 1.90 -11.81 -4.30
N LEU A 49 2.71 -12.63 -4.95
CA LEU A 49 3.58 -13.62 -4.28
C LEU A 49 5.07 -13.24 -4.26
N SER A 50 5.44 -12.11 -4.86
CA SER A 50 6.81 -11.60 -4.85
C SER A 50 6.90 -10.09 -4.68
N ASP A 51 8.07 -9.60 -4.28
CA ASP A 51 8.35 -8.15 -4.20
C ASP A 51 8.13 -7.44 -5.54
N GLU A 52 8.66 -8.01 -6.63
CA GLU A 52 8.53 -7.45 -7.98
C GLU A 52 7.07 -7.39 -8.43
N GLU A 53 6.30 -8.47 -8.22
CA GLU A 53 4.89 -8.51 -8.59
C GLU A 53 4.06 -7.49 -7.80
N THR A 54 4.34 -7.37 -6.50
CA THR A 54 3.67 -6.40 -5.63
C THR A 54 3.97 -4.97 -6.05
N LEU A 55 5.23 -4.65 -6.34
CA LEU A 55 5.63 -3.34 -6.86
C LEU A 55 4.97 -3.04 -8.21
N ARG A 56 4.94 -4.03 -9.11
CA ARG A 56 4.27 -3.91 -10.41
C ARG A 56 2.77 -3.63 -10.23
N GLY A 57 2.10 -4.32 -9.32
CA GLY A 57 0.70 -4.07 -8.98
C GLY A 57 0.45 -2.64 -8.50
N ALA A 58 1.30 -2.14 -7.59
CA ALA A 58 1.21 -0.77 -7.10
C ALA A 58 1.45 0.28 -8.22
N LEU A 59 2.45 0.08 -9.07
CA LEU A 59 2.73 0.93 -10.24
C LEU A 59 1.56 0.97 -11.22
N ASN A 60 1.03 -0.20 -11.58
CA ASN A 60 -0.09 -0.33 -12.49
C ASN A 60 -1.34 0.38 -11.93
N ARG A 61 -1.63 0.21 -10.64
CA ARG A 61 -2.74 0.92 -9.99
C ARG A 61 -2.56 2.44 -10.05
N ALA A 62 -1.38 2.96 -9.73
CA ALA A 62 -1.11 4.40 -9.78
C ALA A 62 -1.28 4.96 -11.21
N ARG A 63 -0.74 4.26 -12.23
CA ARG A 63 -0.87 4.64 -13.64
C ARG A 63 -2.30 4.55 -14.16
N ASN A 64 -3.02 3.47 -13.84
CA ASN A 64 -4.41 3.32 -14.23
C ASN A 64 -5.29 4.40 -13.59
N ALA A 65 -4.99 4.80 -12.34
CA ALA A 65 -5.66 5.93 -11.72
C ALA A 65 -5.35 7.27 -12.43
N GLN A 66 -4.11 7.46 -12.88
CA GLN A 66 -3.69 8.61 -13.68
C GLN A 66 -4.44 8.71 -15.02
N GLU A 67 -4.66 7.59 -15.70
CA GLU A 67 -5.41 7.56 -16.95
C GLU A 67 -6.91 7.88 -16.78
N VAL A 68 -7.50 7.48 -15.64
CA VAL A 68 -8.92 7.71 -15.35
C VAL A 68 -9.17 9.14 -14.84
N GLU A 69 -8.29 9.67 -13.98
CA GLU A 69 -8.45 10.97 -13.31
C GLU A 69 -7.26 11.89 -13.65
N LYS A 70 -7.16 12.32 -14.91
CA LYS A 70 -6.00 13.06 -15.46
C LYS A 70 -5.74 14.42 -14.80
N ASP A 71 -6.76 15.00 -14.19
CA ASP A 71 -6.71 16.34 -13.60
C ASP A 71 -6.34 16.37 -12.11
N ALA A 72 -5.85 15.27 -11.55
CA ALA A 72 -5.30 15.27 -10.18
C ALA A 72 -3.86 15.82 -10.14
N ASP A 73 -3.35 16.09 -8.94
CA ASP A 73 -1.96 16.48 -8.73
C ASP A 73 -1.07 15.28 -8.42
N TYR A 74 -1.64 14.26 -7.76
CA TYR A 74 -0.96 13.01 -7.41
C TYR A 74 -1.88 11.79 -7.56
N TRP A 75 -1.27 10.66 -7.94
CA TRP A 75 -1.91 9.34 -7.98
C TRP A 75 -1.11 8.35 -7.14
N ILE A 76 -1.81 7.56 -6.32
CA ILE A 76 -1.18 6.67 -5.35
C ILE A 76 -1.65 5.24 -5.56
N GLY A 77 -0.70 4.34 -5.79
CA GLY A 77 -0.90 2.90 -5.76
C GLY A 77 -0.42 2.34 -4.42
N LEU A 78 -1.26 1.53 -3.77
CA LEU A 78 -0.89 0.79 -2.56
C LEU A 78 -1.24 -0.68 -2.78
N GLU A 79 -0.23 -1.55 -2.86
CA GLU A 79 -0.43 -2.99 -3.06
C GLU A 79 0.24 -3.79 -1.94
N GLY A 80 -0.56 -4.60 -1.25
CA GLY A 80 -0.03 -5.57 -0.29
C GLY A 80 0.35 -6.85 -1.01
N GLY A 81 1.39 -7.51 -0.52
CA GLY A 81 1.87 -8.76 -1.08
C GLY A 81 2.73 -9.51 -0.09
N ILE A 82 3.16 -10.68 -0.51
CA ILE A 82 4.09 -11.51 0.24
C ILE A 82 5.33 -11.79 -0.60
N ASP A 83 6.41 -12.19 0.05
CA ASP A 83 7.59 -12.75 -0.62
C ASP A 83 7.58 -14.24 -0.33
N MET A 84 7.06 -15.02 -1.28
CA MET A 84 6.97 -16.47 -1.18
C MET A 84 8.23 -17.09 -1.77
N PRO A 85 9.09 -17.69 -0.92
CA PRO A 85 10.31 -18.33 -1.39
C PRO A 85 10.01 -19.58 -2.22
N ALA A 86 10.93 -19.92 -3.14
CA ALA A 86 10.83 -21.14 -3.94
C ALA A 86 10.95 -22.42 -3.07
N ASP A 87 11.76 -22.35 -2.01
CA ASP A 87 11.78 -23.37 -0.96
C ASP A 87 10.55 -23.20 -0.07
N GLN A 88 9.60 -24.13 -0.19
CA GLN A 88 8.37 -24.10 0.59
C GLN A 88 8.60 -24.28 2.10
N SER A 89 9.77 -24.71 2.57
CA SER A 89 10.08 -24.76 3.99
C SER A 89 10.55 -23.41 4.56
N ALA A 90 10.91 -22.46 3.70
CA ALA A 90 11.37 -21.15 4.12
C ALA A 90 10.20 -20.24 4.55
N PRO A 91 10.47 -19.27 5.46
CA PRO A 91 9.44 -18.39 5.99
C PRO A 91 8.98 -17.37 4.95
N ILE A 92 7.69 -17.02 4.99
CA ILE A 92 7.08 -16.02 4.10
C ILE A 92 7.09 -14.64 4.79
N MET A 93 7.51 -13.61 4.07
CA MET A 93 7.40 -12.22 4.54
C MET A 93 6.15 -11.55 3.99
N ASN A 94 5.48 -10.72 4.80
CA ASN A 94 4.42 -9.82 4.37
C ASN A 94 4.90 -8.37 4.33
N PHE A 95 4.48 -7.64 3.29
CA PHE A 95 4.77 -6.21 3.12
C PHE A 95 3.75 -5.57 2.16
N ALA A 96 3.97 -4.29 1.86
CA ALA A 96 3.26 -3.60 0.81
C ALA A 96 4.15 -2.56 0.12
N TRP A 97 3.89 -2.34 -1.16
CA TRP A 97 4.47 -1.27 -1.94
C TRP A 97 3.54 -0.07 -2.05
N ILE A 98 4.09 1.11 -1.79
CA ILE A 98 3.46 2.41 -2.02
C ILE A 98 4.18 3.08 -3.18
N VAL A 99 3.41 3.54 -4.16
CA VAL A 99 3.89 4.27 -5.31
C VAL A 99 3.09 5.56 -5.42
N VAL A 100 3.79 6.70 -5.51
CA VAL A 100 3.21 8.02 -5.74
C VAL A 100 3.71 8.54 -7.07
N ILE A 101 2.81 8.98 -7.93
CA ILE A 101 3.11 9.63 -9.21
C ILE A 101 2.54 11.05 -9.13
N SER A 102 3.34 12.07 -9.42
CA SER A 102 2.86 13.44 -9.56
C SER A 102 2.50 13.79 -11.00
N ARG A 103 1.75 14.89 -11.17
CA ARG A 103 1.39 15.45 -12.48
C ARG A 103 2.57 15.69 -13.41
N ASP A 104 3.72 16.12 -12.89
CA ASP A 104 4.95 16.34 -13.67
C ASP A 104 5.75 15.05 -13.95
N GLY A 105 5.20 13.88 -13.60
CA GLY A 105 5.78 12.57 -13.90
C GLY A 105 6.81 12.08 -12.89
N ARG A 106 7.06 12.81 -11.79
CA ARG A 106 7.95 12.32 -10.73
C ARG A 106 7.33 11.14 -10.01
N VAL A 107 8.15 10.13 -9.74
CA VAL A 107 7.72 8.88 -9.09
C VAL A 107 8.46 8.70 -7.77
N GLY A 108 7.70 8.49 -6.71
CA GLY A 108 8.22 8.04 -5.42
C GLY A 108 7.73 6.63 -5.11
N LYS A 109 8.58 5.83 -4.48
CA LYS A 109 8.31 4.43 -4.16
C LYS A 109 8.85 4.14 -2.77
N ALA A 110 8.09 3.41 -1.98
CA ALA A 110 8.58 2.86 -0.72
C ALA A 110 7.85 1.57 -0.39
N ARG A 111 8.55 0.71 0.35
CA ARG A 111 8.00 -0.51 0.91
C ARG A 111 7.74 -0.30 2.40
N THR A 112 6.67 -0.88 2.92
CA THR A 112 6.48 -0.97 4.36
C THR A 112 7.62 -1.78 5.01
N GLY A 113 7.76 -1.68 6.33
CA GLY A 113 8.59 -2.63 7.06
C GLY A 113 8.05 -4.05 6.83
N ALA A 114 8.90 -4.98 6.43
CA ALA A 114 8.49 -6.37 6.23
C ALA A 114 8.54 -7.13 7.56
N TYR A 115 7.67 -8.13 7.71
CA TYR A 115 7.69 -9.04 8.85
C TYR A 115 7.35 -10.47 8.40
N TYR A 116 7.86 -11.46 9.14
CA TYR A 116 7.57 -12.86 8.88
C TYR A 116 6.17 -13.23 9.35
N LEU A 117 5.47 -14.00 8.53
CA LEU A 117 4.18 -14.59 8.88
C LEU A 117 4.38 -15.83 9.76
N PRO A 118 3.42 -16.13 10.67
CA PRO A 118 3.41 -17.41 11.38
C PRO A 118 3.21 -18.57 10.39
N GLU A 119 3.69 -19.75 10.75
CA GLU A 119 3.65 -20.93 9.87
C GLU A 119 2.22 -21.36 9.57
N GLU A 120 1.28 -21.12 10.49
CA GLU A 120 -0.16 -21.35 10.30
C GLU A 120 -0.70 -20.55 9.10
N SER A 121 -0.32 -19.27 8.97
CA SER A 121 -0.68 -18.44 7.81
C SER A 121 0.07 -18.88 6.57
N ALA A 122 1.37 -19.17 6.70
CA ALA A 122 2.22 -19.57 5.58
C ALA A 122 1.74 -20.89 4.93
N ALA A 123 1.35 -21.88 5.73
CA ALA A 123 0.84 -23.15 5.25
C ALA A 123 -0.44 -22.99 4.41
N LEU A 124 -1.35 -22.09 4.79
CA LEU A 124 -2.56 -21.78 4.03
C LEU A 124 -2.25 -21.02 2.73
N LEU A 125 -1.31 -20.07 2.78
CA LEU A 125 -0.84 -19.35 1.59
C LEU A 125 -0.22 -20.30 0.55
N ARG A 126 0.57 -21.29 1.00
CA ARG A 126 1.15 -22.33 0.12
C ARG A 126 0.08 -23.22 -0.53
N GLN A 127 -1.12 -23.29 0.04
CA GLN A 127 -2.29 -23.96 -0.55
C GLN A 127 -3.09 -23.05 -1.49
N GLY A 128 -2.62 -21.83 -1.76
CA GLY A 128 -3.26 -20.87 -2.65
C GLY A 128 -4.34 -20.00 -1.99
N MET A 129 -4.45 -20.03 -0.66
CA MET A 129 -5.36 -19.13 0.06
C MET A 129 -4.80 -17.70 0.09
N GLU A 130 -5.65 -16.69 -0.06
CA GLU A 130 -5.23 -15.30 0.17
C GLU A 130 -4.97 -15.02 1.66
N LEU A 131 -4.00 -14.15 1.96
CA LEU A 131 -3.59 -13.85 3.34
C LEU A 131 -4.76 -13.38 4.20
N GLY A 132 -5.63 -12.51 3.68
CA GLY A 132 -6.76 -12.04 4.47
C GLY A 132 -7.79 -13.12 4.82
N HIS A 133 -7.94 -14.16 3.99
CA HIS A 133 -8.79 -15.31 4.34
C HIS A 133 -8.08 -16.25 5.33
N ALA A 134 -6.76 -16.40 5.19
CA ALA A 134 -5.96 -17.15 6.16
C ALA A 134 -6.00 -16.51 7.55
N ASP A 135 -5.89 -15.18 7.62
CA ASP A 135 -6.01 -14.43 8.87
C ASP A 135 -7.41 -14.59 9.49
N ASP A 136 -8.47 -14.43 8.69
CA ASP A 136 -9.85 -14.59 9.16
C ASP A 136 -10.06 -16.00 9.76
N LEU A 137 -9.48 -17.04 9.14
CA LEU A 137 -9.53 -18.42 9.61
C LEU A 137 -8.76 -18.63 10.92
N ILE A 138 -7.53 -18.11 11.02
CA ILE A 138 -6.64 -18.32 12.17
C ILE A 138 -7.11 -17.54 13.39
N PHE A 139 -7.54 -16.29 13.21
CA PHE A 139 -7.91 -15.40 14.29
C PHE A 139 -9.41 -15.42 14.62
N GLY A 140 -10.20 -16.24 13.90
CA GLY A 140 -11.63 -16.43 14.15
C GLY A 140 -12.46 -15.16 13.98
N GLN A 141 -12.07 -14.29 13.04
CA GLN A 141 -12.70 -13.00 12.76
C GLN A 141 -13.11 -12.93 11.29
N THR A 142 -14.11 -12.11 10.95
CA THR A 142 -14.55 -11.91 9.56
C THR A 142 -14.29 -10.47 9.09
N ASN A 143 -13.85 -10.30 7.84
CA ASN A 143 -13.66 -9.01 7.15
C ASN A 143 -12.51 -8.12 7.67
N ASN A 144 -11.42 -8.70 8.17
CA ASN A 144 -10.30 -7.91 8.70
C ASN A 144 -9.48 -7.13 7.66
N LYS A 145 -9.70 -7.41 6.37
CA LYS A 145 -9.10 -6.63 5.26
C LYS A 145 -9.48 -5.14 5.30
N GLN A 146 -10.50 -4.73 6.05
CA GLN A 146 -10.91 -3.31 6.17
C GLN A 146 -10.68 -2.69 7.55
N SER A 147 -10.28 -3.47 8.56
CA SER A 147 -10.10 -3.00 9.94
C SER A 147 -8.63 -2.99 10.38
N LYS A 148 -8.07 -4.16 10.72
CA LYS A 148 -6.76 -4.30 11.38
C LYS A 148 -5.65 -4.84 10.48
N GLY A 149 -5.99 -5.68 9.50
CA GLY A 149 -5.00 -6.46 8.73
C GLY A 149 -4.13 -7.39 9.60
N SER A 150 -3.29 -8.23 8.97
CA SER A 150 -2.45 -9.20 9.71
C SER A 150 -1.49 -8.51 10.67
N VAL A 151 -0.94 -7.34 10.30
CA VAL A 151 -0.04 -6.56 11.17
C VAL A 151 -0.74 -6.14 12.47
N GLY A 152 -1.99 -5.70 12.40
CA GLY A 152 -2.76 -5.32 13.59
C GLY A 152 -3.18 -6.51 14.43
N MET A 153 -3.37 -7.69 13.83
CA MET A 153 -3.64 -8.92 14.57
C MET A 153 -2.40 -9.45 15.29
N LEU A 154 -1.26 -9.48 14.60
CA LEU A 154 0.00 -10.04 15.13
C LEU A 154 0.72 -9.11 16.13
N THR A 155 0.32 -7.84 16.20
CA THR A 155 0.90 -6.86 17.13
C THR A 155 -0.08 -6.43 18.22
N ASP A 156 -1.20 -7.13 18.38
CA ASP A 156 -2.28 -6.76 19.31
C ASP A 156 -2.75 -5.30 19.16
N GLY A 157 -2.72 -4.79 17.92
CA GLY A 157 -3.11 -3.43 17.57
C GLY A 157 -2.08 -2.34 17.88
N VAL A 158 -0.88 -2.68 18.36
CA VAL A 158 0.21 -1.70 18.57
C VAL A 158 0.61 -1.04 17.25
N ILE A 159 0.64 -1.81 16.16
CA ILE A 159 0.74 -1.28 14.79
C ILE A 159 -0.55 -1.62 14.06
N ASP A 160 -1.40 -0.62 13.85
CA ASP A 160 -2.59 -0.78 13.01
C ASP A 160 -2.25 -0.62 11.52
N ARG A 161 -3.21 -0.97 10.66
CA ARG A 161 -2.99 -0.92 9.22
C ARG A 161 -2.82 0.50 8.67
N THR A 162 -3.43 1.50 9.31
CA THR A 162 -3.33 2.90 8.89
C THR A 162 -1.91 3.42 9.15
N SER A 163 -1.40 3.26 10.36
CA SER A 163 -0.05 3.64 10.78
C SER A 163 1.03 2.87 10.01
N TYR A 164 0.79 1.59 9.74
CA TYR A 164 1.67 0.76 8.92
C TYR A 164 1.87 1.32 7.51
N TYR A 165 0.78 1.74 6.84
CA TYR A 165 0.88 2.39 5.53
C TYR A 165 1.35 3.84 5.62
N HIS A 166 0.98 4.58 6.67
CA HIS A 166 1.29 5.99 6.85
C HIS A 166 2.79 6.26 6.74
N HIS A 167 3.62 5.47 7.44
CA HIS A 167 5.06 5.61 7.37
C HIS A 167 5.60 5.37 5.95
N ALA A 168 5.10 4.35 5.25
CA ALA A 168 5.53 4.06 3.89
C ALA A 168 5.09 5.14 2.89
N VAL A 169 3.93 5.78 3.09
CA VAL A 169 3.53 6.95 2.29
C VAL A 169 4.50 8.11 2.50
N ILE A 170 4.89 8.41 3.75
CA ILE A 170 5.89 9.46 4.04
C ILE A 170 7.20 9.17 3.30
N LEU A 171 7.68 7.92 3.35
CA LEU A 171 8.90 7.52 2.66
C LEU A 171 8.77 7.63 1.13
N ALA A 172 7.63 7.23 0.57
CA ALA A 172 7.37 7.39 -0.85
C ALA A 172 7.32 8.88 -1.27
N LEU A 173 7.10 9.81 -0.32
CA LEU A 173 7.07 11.24 -0.59
C LEU A 173 8.45 11.93 -0.60
N ILE A 174 9.54 11.20 -0.29
CA ILE A 174 10.91 11.73 -0.26
C ILE A 174 11.28 12.52 -1.54
N PRO A 175 11.00 12.03 -2.76
CA PRO A 175 11.34 12.78 -3.99
C PRO A 175 10.59 14.10 -4.16
N PHE A 176 9.41 14.24 -3.54
CA PHE A 176 8.58 15.44 -3.65
C PHE A 176 8.92 16.48 -2.58
N LYS A 177 9.41 16.02 -1.42
CA LYS A 177 9.99 16.88 -0.38
C LYS A 177 11.33 17.48 -0.83
N ASN A 178 12.17 16.68 -1.48
CA ASN A 178 13.54 17.05 -1.82
C ASN A 178 13.66 17.45 -3.30
N LYS A 179 13.01 18.54 -3.69
CA LYS A 179 12.81 18.88 -5.11
C LYS A 179 14.08 19.19 -5.90
N THR A 180 15.18 19.49 -5.23
CA THR A 180 16.47 19.82 -5.81
C THR A 180 17.37 18.60 -6.06
N LEU A 181 16.96 17.41 -5.58
CA LEU A 181 17.71 16.17 -5.73
C LEU A 181 17.15 15.31 -6.86
N THR A 182 18.03 14.56 -7.52
CA THR A 182 17.67 13.61 -8.58
C THR A 182 17.44 12.23 -7.98
N PHE A 183 16.33 11.61 -8.34
CA PHE A 183 16.00 10.22 -8.01
C PHE A 183 15.83 9.46 -9.34
N VAL A 184 16.50 8.31 -9.47
CA VAL A 184 16.49 7.45 -10.67
C VAL A 184 15.73 6.15 -10.41
#